data_AF-A0A9Q3W7G5-F1
#
_entry.id   AF-A0A9Q3W7G5-F1
#
_cell.length_a   1.000
_cell.length_b   1.000
_cell.length_c   1.000
_cell.angle_alpha   90.00
_cell.angle_beta   90.00
_cell.angle_gamma   90.00
#
_symmetry.space_group_name_H-M   'P 1'
#
loop_
_entity.id
_entity.type
_entity.pdbx_description
1 polymer ?
#
loop_
_entity_poly.entity_id
_entity_poly.type
_entity_poly.pdbx_seq_one_letter_code
_entity_poly.pdbx_strand_id
1 'polypeptide(L)'
;MLINDRELWYWADLFVDLGLRRYLRFDTFITNPRGHLRRICEGEHRPLLTRQRDVRDRLDKACQAFEAELERWEGALAEHRRIENGHILETMKHHRHPR
;
A
#
# COMPACT_ATOMS: atom_id res chain seq x y z
N MET A 1 11.75 -32.12 16.71
CA MET A 1 11.97 -30.70 17.03
C MET A 1 11.14 -30.39 18.26
N LEU A 2 11.76 -30.17 19.42
CA LEU A 2 11.04 -29.79 20.63
C LEU A 2 10.82 -28.28 20.57
N ILE A 3 9.62 -27.87 20.19
CA ILE A 3 9.18 -26.47 20.16
C ILE A 3 8.68 -26.15 21.57
N ASN A 4 9.16 -25.07 22.19
CA ASN A 4 8.60 -24.61 23.46
C ASN A 4 7.28 -23.85 23.25
N ASP A 5 6.48 -23.71 24.29
CA ASP A 5 5.15 -23.08 24.17
C ASP A 5 5.21 -21.66 23.58
N ARG A 6 6.25 -20.88 23.92
CA ARG A 6 6.43 -19.53 23.38
C ARG A 6 6.68 -19.54 21.87
N GLU A 7 7.51 -20.45 21.39
CA GLU A 7 7.76 -20.63 19.96
C GLU A 7 6.52 -21.14 19.23
N LEU A 8 5.73 -22.03 19.86
CA LEU A 8 4.47 -22.50 19.29
C LEU A 8 3.49 -21.34 19.07
N TRP A 9 3.32 -20.48 20.07
CA TRP A 9 2.48 -19.29 19.96
C TRP A 9 2.96 -18.33 18.88
N TYR A 10 4.27 -18.04 18.85
CA TYR A 10 4.86 -17.21 17.81
C TYR A 10 4.55 -17.74 16.39
N TRP A 11 4.69 -19.06 16.18
CA TRP A 11 4.39 -19.67 14.88
C TRP A 11 2.89 -19.72 14.58
N ALA A 12 2.04 -19.87 15.59
CA ALA A 12 0.59 -19.83 15.43
C ALA A 12 0.10 -18.45 14.98
N ASP A 13 0.59 -17.38 15.63
CA ASP A 13 0.25 -16.00 15.28
C ASP A 13 0.70 -15.68 13.85
N LEU A 14 1.96 -15.99 13.54
CA LEU A 14 2.50 -15.76 12.20
C LEU A 14 1.74 -16.54 11.11
N PHE A 15 1.30 -17.76 11.41
CA PHE A 15 0.49 -18.56 10.49
C PHE A 15 -0.90 -17.96 10.22
N VAL A 16 -1.49 -17.28 11.22
CA VAL A 16 -2.75 -16.54 11.08
C VAL A 16 -2.55 -15.25 10.31
N ASP A 17 -1.55 -14.46 10.68
CA ASP A 17 -1.27 -13.15 10.09
C ASP A 17 -0.94 -13.24 8.60
N LEU A 18 -0.20 -14.28 8.20
CA LEU A 18 0.10 -14.55 6.79
C LEU A 18 -1.05 -15.24 6.04
N GLY A 19 -2.18 -15.49 6.70
CA GLY A 19 -3.37 -16.09 6.08
C GLY A 19 -3.14 -17.52 5.56
N LEU A 20 -2.17 -18.25 6.11
CA LEU A 20 -1.71 -19.53 5.57
C LEU A 20 -2.76 -20.65 5.67
N ARG A 21 -3.77 -20.48 6.54
CA ARG A 21 -4.93 -21.36 6.69
C ARG A 21 -5.65 -21.68 5.38
N ARG A 22 -5.57 -20.77 4.38
CA ARG A 22 -6.20 -20.96 3.07
C ARG A 22 -5.46 -21.97 2.18
N TYR A 23 -4.21 -22.27 2.50
CA TYR A 23 -3.29 -23.01 1.61
C TYR A 23 -2.59 -24.19 2.29
N LEU A 24 -2.51 -24.19 3.62
CA LEU A 24 -1.81 -25.22 4.40
C LEU A 24 -2.49 -25.38 5.76
N ARG A 25 -2.47 -26.60 6.31
CA ARG A 25 -2.93 -26.86 7.68
C ARG A 25 -1.82 -26.56 8.70
N PHE A 26 -2.21 -26.12 9.90
CA PHE A 26 -1.25 -25.73 10.93
C PHE A 26 -0.38 -26.89 11.42
N ASP A 27 -0.95 -28.09 11.56
CA ASP A 27 -0.23 -29.32 11.93
C ASP A 27 0.88 -29.65 10.93
N THR A 28 0.66 -29.41 9.65
CA THR A 28 1.69 -29.59 8.61
C THR A 28 2.73 -28.47 8.68
N PHE A 29 2.29 -27.22 8.84
CA PHE A 29 3.18 -26.06 8.96
C PHE A 29 4.15 -26.18 10.13
N ILE A 30 3.67 -26.58 11.30
CA ILE A 30 4.46 -26.61 12.53
C ILE A 30 5.52 -27.72 12.56
N THR A 31 5.45 -28.69 11.64
CA THR A 31 6.52 -29.71 11.49
C THR A 31 7.84 -29.09 11.02
N ASN A 32 7.79 -28.01 10.22
CA ASN A 32 8.94 -27.29 9.71
C ASN A 32 8.58 -25.82 9.35
N PRO A 33 8.28 -24.97 10.33
CA PRO A 33 7.74 -23.63 10.07
C PRO A 33 8.73 -22.74 9.32
N ARG A 34 10.02 -22.81 9.67
CA ARG A 34 11.09 -22.08 8.98
C ARG A 34 11.23 -22.49 7.52
N GLY A 35 11.20 -23.79 7.22
CA GLY A 35 11.27 -24.29 5.85
C GLY A 35 10.07 -23.86 5.01
N HIS A 36 8.87 -23.89 5.60
CA HIS A 36 7.66 -23.42 4.93
C HIS A 36 7.70 -21.92 4.65
N LEU A 37 8.10 -21.09 5.62
CA LEU A 37 8.24 -19.65 5.42
C LEU A 37 9.27 -19.31 4.38
N ARG A 38 10.46 -19.93 4.45
CA ARG A 38 11.50 -19.73 3.45
C ARG A 38 10.97 -20.02 2.05
N ARG A 39 10.25 -21.13 1.87
CA ARG A 39 9.64 -21.48 0.58
C ARG A 39 8.55 -20.48 0.14
N ILE A 40 7.80 -19.90 1.07
CA ILE A 40 6.74 -18.94 0.76
C ILE A 40 7.33 -17.58 0.39
N CYS A 41 8.31 -17.10 1.15
CA CYS A 41 8.92 -15.78 0.98
C CYS A 41 10.00 -15.74 -0.12
N GLU A 42 10.80 -16.80 -0.22
CA GLU A 42 11.95 -16.91 -1.14
C GLU A 42 11.69 -17.90 -2.29
N GLY A 43 10.49 -18.48 -2.36
CA GLY A 43 10.13 -19.38 -3.45
C GLY A 43 10.19 -18.66 -4.80
N GLU A 44 10.57 -19.39 -5.85
CA GLU A 44 10.51 -18.87 -7.21
C GLU A 44 9.13 -18.28 -7.49
N HIS A 45 9.11 -17.07 -8.04
CA HIS A 45 7.88 -16.36 -8.36
C HIS A 45 7.03 -17.23 -9.29
N ARG A 46 5.95 -17.78 -8.75
CA ARG A 46 5.01 -18.54 -9.58
C ARG A 46 4.20 -17.55 -10.40
N PRO A 47 4.14 -17.70 -11.74
CA PRO A 47 3.29 -16.84 -12.54
C PRO A 47 1.85 -16.97 -12.03
N LEU A 48 1.22 -15.82 -11.80
CA LEU A 48 -0.17 -15.74 -11.36
C LEU A 48 -1.06 -16.51 -12.35
N LEU A 49 -2.01 -17.28 -11.82
CA LEU A 49 -3.06 -17.89 -12.64
C LEU A 49 -3.85 -16.78 -13.33
N THR A 50 -4.48 -17.06 -14.48
CA THR A 50 -5.24 -16.07 -15.27
C THR A 50 -6.20 -15.24 -14.41
N ARG A 51 -7.00 -15.90 -13.56
CA ARG A 51 -7.93 -15.21 -12.66
C ARG A 51 -7.24 -14.30 -11.62
N GLN A 52 -6.04 -14.67 -11.16
CA GLN A 52 -5.29 -13.84 -10.22
C GLN A 52 -4.68 -12.63 -10.91
N ARG A 53 -4.27 -12.77 -12.18
CA ARG A 53 -3.85 -11.63 -13.02
C ARG A 53 -5.00 -10.64 -13.21
N ASP A 54 -6.19 -11.13 -13.54
CA ASP A 54 -7.38 -10.28 -13.71
C ASP A 54 -7.72 -9.50 -12.44
N VAL A 55 -7.60 -10.14 -11.26
CA VAL A 55 -7.83 -9.48 -9.97
C VAL A 55 -6.74 -8.45 -9.69
N ARG A 56 -5.47 -8.77 -9.92
CA ARG A 56 -4.36 -7.83 -9.78
C ARG A 56 -4.57 -6.60 -10.66
N ASP A 57 -4.87 -6.80 -11.93
CA ASP A 57 -5.05 -5.70 -12.88
C ASP A 57 -6.25 -4.80 -12.50
N ARG A 58 -7.28 -5.35 -11.82
CA ARG A 58 -8.38 -4.55 -11.24
C ARG A 58 -7.94 -3.75 -10.02
N LEU A 59 -7.14 -4.35 -9.14
CA LEU A 59 -6.61 -3.68 -7.95
C LEU A 59 -5.66 -2.55 -8.35
N ASP A 60 -4.76 -2.80 -9.29
CA ASP A 60 -3.80 -1.80 -9.78
C ASP A 60 -4.53 -0.58 -10.37
N LYS A 61 -5.58 -0.79 -11.16
CA LYS A 61 -6.43 0.30 -11.68
C LYS A 61 -7.13 1.07 -10.56
N ALA A 62 -7.60 0.39 -9.53
CA ALA A 62 -8.25 1.05 -8.39
C ALA A 62 -7.24 1.91 -7.61
N CYS A 63 -6.03 1.39 -7.36
CA CYS A 63 -4.96 2.14 -6.71
C CYS A 63 -4.57 3.39 -7.51
N GLN A 64 -4.37 3.26 -8.82
CA GLN A 64 -4.06 4.40 -9.69
C GLN A 64 -5.17 5.46 -9.68
N ALA A 65 -6.45 5.04 -9.63
CA ALA A 65 -7.56 5.98 -9.53
C ALA A 65 -7.54 6.75 -8.20
N PHE A 66 -7.22 6.08 -7.09
CA PHE A 66 -7.06 6.73 -5.79
C PHE A 66 -5.88 7.69 -5.76
N GLU A 67 -4.72 7.30 -6.29
CA GLU A 67 -3.54 8.16 -6.37
C GLU A 67 -3.82 9.42 -7.19
N ALA A 68 -4.46 9.29 -8.35
CA ALA A 68 -4.84 10.42 -9.19
C ALA A 68 -5.90 11.32 -8.55
N GLU A 69 -6.77 10.77 -7.71
CA GLU A 69 -7.71 11.57 -6.93
C GLU A 69 -7.01 12.32 -5.80
N LEU A 70 -6.09 11.67 -5.09
CA LEU A 70 -5.30 12.27 -4.02
C LEU A 70 -4.43 13.42 -4.57
N GLU A 71 -3.78 13.24 -5.72
CA GLU A 71 -3.01 14.29 -6.40
C GLU A 71 -3.90 15.49 -6.79
N ARG A 72 -5.13 15.25 -7.27
CA ARG A 72 -6.09 16.34 -7.55
C ARG A 72 -6.47 17.11 -6.30
N TRP A 73 -6.75 16.42 -5.20
CA TRP A 73 -7.07 17.07 -3.92
C TRP A 73 -5.89 17.86 -3.36
N GLU A 74 -4.67 17.34 -3.45
CA GLU A 74 -3.45 18.05 -3.06
C GLU A 74 -3.22 19.30 -3.91
N GLY A 75 -3.43 19.22 -5.23
CA GLY A 75 -3.37 20.37 -6.14
C GLY A 75 -4.39 21.46 -5.79
N ALA A 76 -5.65 21.08 -5.57
CA ALA A 76 -6.71 22.01 -5.16
C ALA A 76 -6.40 22.67 -3.80
N LEU A 77 -5.88 21.89 -2.83
CA LEU A 77 -5.46 22.43 -1.54
C LEU A 77 -4.30 23.43 -1.68
N ALA A 78 -3.34 23.17 -2.56
CA ALA A 78 -2.25 24.11 -2.84
C ALA A 78 -2.75 25.43 -3.45
N GLU A 79 -3.76 25.38 -4.32
CA GLU A 79 -4.42 26.55 -4.89
C GLU A 79 -5.20 27.35 -3.82
N HIS A 80 -5.98 26.68 -2.98
CA HIS A 80 -6.69 27.33 -1.88
C HIS A 80 -5.74 27.97 -0.85
N ARG A 81 -4.62 27.31 -0.52
CA ARG A 81 -3.57 27.89 0.35
C ARG A 81 -2.91 29.12 -0.26
N ARG A 82 -2.83 29.24 -1.59
CA ARG A 82 -2.35 30.48 -2.26
C ARG A 82 -3.35 31.63 -2.11
N ILE A 83 -4.64 31.32 -2.17
CA ILE A 83 -5.73 32.31 -2.05
C ILE A 83 -5.81 32.84 -0.61
N GLU A 84 -5.71 31.97 0.40
CA GLU A 84 -5.76 32.37 1.82
C GLU A 84 -4.52 33.16 2.28
N ASN A 85 -3.35 32.95 1.66
CA ASN A 85 -2.12 33.69 1.99
C ASN A 85 -1.96 35.04 1.25
N GLY A 86 -3.00 35.54 0.55
CA GLY A 86 -3.13 36.96 0.25
C GLY A 86 -2.11 37.57 -0.72
N HIS A 87 -1.75 36.91 -1.83
CA HIS A 87 -0.99 37.56 -2.90
C HIS A 87 -1.73 37.56 -4.24
N ILE A 88 -2.74 38.44 -4.35
CA ILE A 88 -2.99 39.13 -5.62
C ILE A 88 -2.02 40.31 -5.64
N LEU A 89 -0.88 40.17 -6.33
CA LEU A 89 -0.03 41.31 -6.66
C LEU A 89 -0.76 42.16 -7.73
N GLU A 90 -1.73 42.96 -7.30
CA GLU A 90 -2.19 44.08 -8.11
C GLU A 90 -1.03 45.07 -8.25
N THR A 91 -0.44 45.11 -9.44
CA THR A 91 0.50 46.16 -9.78
C THR A 91 -0.28 47.46 -9.89
N MET A 92 -0.20 48.29 -8.84
CA MET A 92 -0.71 49.66 -8.86
C MET A 92 -0.15 50.40 -10.07
N LYS A 93 -0.96 50.57 -11.12
CA LYS A 93 -0.64 51.46 -12.23
C LYS A 93 -0.66 52.88 -11.70
N HIS A 94 0.52 53.47 -11.49
CA HIS A 94 0.64 54.90 -11.26
C HIS A 94 0.16 55.65 -12.51
N HIS A 95 -1.08 56.13 -12.50
CA HIS A 95 -1.50 57.21 -13.39
C HIS A 95 -0.70 58.46 -13.01
N ARG A 96 0.33 58.77 -13.80
CA ARG A 96 0.95 60.10 -13.79
C ARG A 96 -0.10 61.11 -14.25
N HIS A 97 -0.56 61.96 -13.34
CA HIS A 97 -1.27 63.18 -13.71
C HIS A 97 -0.34 64.11 -14.50
N PRO A 98 -0.77 64.66 -15.64
CA PRO A 98 0.00 65.66 -16.37
C PRO A 98 -0.06 67.00 -15.63
N ARG A 99 1.08 67.67 -15.52
CA ARG A 99 1.17 69.13 -15.34
C ARG A 99 1.85 69.70 -16.57
#